data_AF-A0A840PJL5-F1
#
_entry.id   AF-A0A840PJL5-F1
#
_cell.length_a   1.000
_cell.length_b   1.000
_cell.length_c   1.000
_cell.angle_alpha   90.00
_cell.angle_beta   90.00
_cell.angle_gamma   90.00
#
_symmetry.space_group_name_H-M   'P 1'
#
loop_
_entity.id
_entity.type
_entity.pdbx_description
1 polymer ?
#
loop_
_entity_poly.entity_id
_entity_poly.type
_entity_poly.pdbx_seq_one_letter_code
_entity_poly.pdbx_strand_id
1 'polypeptide(L)'
;MPDRTRRRHAQIHDLLDRGHSLKAIARDLGLARNTVRRFARATDPEELLVNDGTGQRPKMLDAFEPYLRERWNNGCTNAQQLYRELRVPGHRGGPTFLRQYLRPWRDGLPRHQPPPRPPSVRRAAGWLLRDPAGLDNDERRQLDALTASCPPWPPFATTSAISPG
;
A
#
# COMPACT_ATOMS: atom_id res chain seq x y z
N MET A 1 18.93 -6.60 6.68
CA MET A 1 20.18 -7.11 7.25
C MET A 1 19.97 -7.48 8.72
N PRO A 2 19.45 -8.69 8.99
CA PRO A 2 19.14 -9.17 10.34
C PRO A 2 20.38 -9.30 11.26
N ASP A 3 21.57 -9.32 10.68
CA ASP A 3 22.83 -9.52 11.41
C ASP A 3 23.20 -8.35 12.33
N ARG A 4 22.77 -7.12 12.01
CA ARG A 4 23.03 -5.95 12.84
C ARG A 4 22.27 -5.98 14.17
N THR A 5 21.02 -6.47 14.14
CA THR A 5 20.18 -6.58 15.33
C THR A 5 20.71 -7.67 16.26
N ARG A 6 21.03 -8.85 15.70
CA ARG A 6 21.66 -9.96 16.46
C ARG A 6 22.96 -9.54 17.14
N ARG A 7 23.85 -8.87 16.41
CA ARG A 7 25.13 -8.37 16.95
C ARG A 7 24.94 -7.37 18.08
N ARG A 8 23.99 -6.43 17.94
CA ARG A 8 23.69 -5.43 18.98
C ARG A 8 23.06 -6.05 20.23
N HIS A 9 22.21 -7.06 20.07
CA HIS A 9 21.63 -7.81 21.19
C HIS A 9 22.72 -8.51 21.99
N ALA A 10 23.60 -9.27 21.32
CA ALA A 10 24.72 -9.94 21.98
C ALA A 10 25.64 -8.95 22.73
N GLN A 11 25.98 -7.81 22.12
CA GLN A 11 26.80 -6.78 22.77
C GLN A 11 26.15 -6.17 24.02
N ILE A 12 24.83 -5.97 23.99
CA ILE A 12 24.11 -5.42 25.13
C ILE A 12 24.03 -6.43 26.27
N HIS A 13 23.76 -7.71 25.98
CA HIS A 13 23.70 -8.77 26.98
C HIS A 13 25.07 -9.06 27.61
N ASP A 14 26.15 -9.11 26.82
CA ASP A 14 27.51 -9.26 27.35
C ASP A 14 27.90 -8.12 28.32
N LEU A 15 27.49 -6.88 28.04
CA LEU A 15 27.70 -5.77 28.97
C LEU A 15 26.80 -5.83 30.21
N LEU A 16 25.58 -6.36 30.09
CA LEU A 16 24.69 -6.58 31.23
C LEU A 16 25.22 -7.67 32.15
N ASP A 17 25.73 -8.76 31.59
CA ASP A 17 26.34 -9.87 32.32
C ASP A 17 27.59 -9.42 33.09
N ARG A 18 28.33 -8.45 32.54
CA ARG A 18 29.43 -7.75 33.21
C ARG A 18 28.98 -6.72 34.25
N GLY A 19 27.67 -6.58 34.50
CA GLY A 19 27.10 -5.69 35.51
C GLY A 19 26.96 -4.22 35.11
N HIS A 20 27.13 -3.87 33.82
CA HIS A 20 26.96 -2.48 33.40
C HIS A 20 25.49 -2.04 33.46
N SER A 21 25.26 -0.82 33.94
CA SER A 21 23.91 -0.22 33.91
C SER A 21 23.48 0.11 32.47
N LEU A 22 22.17 0.08 32.21
CA LEU A 22 21.60 0.47 30.90
C LEU A 22 22.06 1.87 30.41
N LYS A 23 22.37 2.79 31.34
CA LYS A 23 22.86 4.14 31.02
C LYS A 23 24.32 4.12 30.56
N ALA A 24 25.16 3.28 31.17
CA ALA A 24 26.54 3.09 30.75
C ALA A 24 26.57 2.45 29.35
N ILE A 25 25.83 1.37 29.16
CA ILE A 25 25.71 0.67 27.86
C ILE A 25 25.25 1.60 26.74
N ALA A 26 24.26 2.47 27.02
CA ALA A 26 23.80 3.48 26.06
C ALA A 26 24.90 4.45 25.64
N ARG A 27 25.75 4.88 26.58
CA ARG A 27 26.88 5.76 26.30
C ARG A 27 27.96 5.03 25.51
N ASP A 28 28.32 3.83 25.94
CA ASP A 28 29.42 3.05 25.38
C ASP A 28 29.14 2.59 23.95
N LEU A 29 27.88 2.25 23.65
CA LEU A 29 27.44 1.83 22.31
C LEU A 29 26.91 2.98 21.44
N GLY A 30 26.82 4.20 21.97
CA GLY A 30 26.23 5.35 21.26
C GLY A 30 24.75 5.15 20.90
N LEU A 31 24.00 4.41 21.73
CA LEU A 31 22.60 4.08 21.50
C LEU A 31 21.68 4.89 22.40
N ALA A 32 20.48 5.18 21.91
CA ALA A 32 19.43 5.74 22.77
C ALA A 32 19.10 4.75 23.91
N ARG A 33 18.95 5.26 25.14
CA ARG A 33 18.62 4.45 26.33
C ARG A 33 17.38 3.57 26.12
N ASN A 34 16.39 4.05 25.37
CA ASN A 34 15.19 3.28 25.04
C ASN A 34 15.49 2.08 24.14
N THR A 35 16.44 2.20 23.21
CA THR A 35 16.90 1.09 22.38
C THR A 35 17.63 0.06 23.23
N VAL A 36 18.54 0.50 24.10
CA VAL A 36 19.24 -0.43 25.02
C VAL A 36 18.25 -1.17 25.92
N ARG A 37 17.29 -0.45 26.51
CA ARG A 37 16.23 -1.07 27.33
C ARG A 37 15.36 -2.06 26.55
N ARG A 38 15.07 -1.78 25.26
CA ARG A 38 14.33 -2.71 24.39
C ARG A 38 15.14 -3.99 24.16
N PHE A 39 16.42 -3.86 23.84
CA PHE A 39 17.29 -5.00 23.55
C PHE A 39 17.57 -5.83 24.81
N ALA A 40 17.76 -5.20 25.97
CA ALA A 40 17.97 -5.85 27.26
C ALA A 40 16.77 -6.69 27.73
N ARG A 41 15.54 -6.34 27.30
CA ARG A 41 14.32 -7.08 27.66
C ARG A 41 14.05 -8.27 26.75
N ALA A 42 14.64 -8.31 25.56
CA ALA A 42 14.46 -9.40 24.62
C ALA A 42 15.43 -10.51 25.00
N THR A 43 14.91 -11.71 25.24
CA THR A 43 15.73 -12.88 25.55
C THR A 43 16.45 -13.36 24.31
N ASP A 44 15.77 -13.35 23.17
CA ASP A 44 16.31 -13.77 21.87
C ASP A 44 16.34 -12.57 20.89
N PRO A 45 17.42 -12.38 20.10
CA PRO A 45 17.44 -11.37 19.05
C PRO A 45 16.36 -11.54 17.96
N GLU A 46 15.81 -12.75 17.75
CA GLU A 46 14.67 -12.99 16.85
C GLU A 46 13.41 -12.24 17.30
N GLU A 47 13.20 -12.08 18.62
CA GLU A 47 12.11 -11.25 19.16
C GLU A 47 12.27 -9.77 18.76
N LEU A 48 13.50 -9.32 18.53
CA LEU A 48 13.76 -7.97 18.05
C LEU A 48 13.52 -7.87 16.55
N LEU A 49 13.91 -8.87 15.76
CA LEU A 49 13.75 -8.92 14.30
C LEU A 49 12.27 -8.89 13.88
N VAL A 50 11.37 -9.54 14.61
CA VAL A 50 9.91 -9.42 14.42
C VAL A 50 9.43 -7.97 14.62
N ASN A 51 10.20 -7.16 15.35
CA ASN A 51 9.84 -5.82 15.83
C ASN A 51 10.65 -4.69 15.21
N ASP A 52 11.45 -4.98 14.17
CA ASP A 52 12.53 -4.11 13.67
C ASP A 52 12.11 -2.93 12.79
N GLY A 53 11.00 -2.27 13.14
CA GLY A 53 10.79 -0.89 12.67
C GLY A 53 9.35 -0.41 12.67
N THR A 54 8.38 -1.30 12.83
CA THR A 54 6.97 -0.93 12.68
C THR A 54 6.06 -1.68 13.65
N GLY A 55 6.23 -1.40 14.94
CA GLY A 55 5.16 -1.60 15.93
C GLY A 55 4.99 -3.03 16.46
N GLN A 56 5.66 -3.30 17.58
CA GLN A 56 5.05 -4.04 18.69
C GLN A 56 3.70 -3.39 19.04
N ARG A 57 2.62 -3.69 18.31
CA ARG A 57 1.23 -3.51 18.75
C ARG A 57 0.19 -4.51 18.19
N PRO A 58 0.49 -5.67 17.55
CA PRO A 58 -0.56 -6.55 17.00
C PRO A 58 -1.66 -6.88 18.03
N LYS A 59 -1.27 -7.08 19.30
CA LYS A 59 -2.18 -7.38 20.43
C LYS A 59 -3.38 -6.44 20.63
N MET A 60 -3.31 -5.18 20.18
CA MET A 60 -4.44 -4.26 20.34
C MET A 60 -5.48 -4.41 19.22
N LEU A 61 -5.06 -4.77 18.00
CA LEU A 61 -5.97 -5.02 16.88
C LEU A 61 -6.51 -6.44 16.87
N ASP A 62 -5.85 -7.39 17.53
CA ASP A 62 -6.35 -8.75 17.70
C ASP A 62 -7.75 -8.75 18.34
N ALA A 63 -8.02 -7.86 19.31
CA ALA A 63 -9.35 -7.69 19.91
C ALA A 63 -10.43 -7.19 18.92
N PHE A 64 -10.01 -6.50 17.85
CA PHE A 64 -10.89 -5.99 16.79
C PHE A 64 -10.82 -6.83 15.52
N GLU A 65 -10.07 -7.94 15.52
CA GLU A 65 -9.97 -8.85 14.38
C GLU A 65 -11.33 -9.33 13.87
N PRO A 66 -12.28 -9.81 14.71
CA PRO A 66 -13.56 -10.30 14.20
C PRO A 66 -14.34 -9.21 13.45
N TYR A 67 -14.37 -7.99 13.98
CA TYR A 67 -15.00 -6.84 13.33
C TYR A 67 -14.32 -6.49 11.99
N LEU A 68 -12.99 -6.46 11.97
CA LEU A 68 -12.24 -6.16 10.76
C LEU A 68 -12.46 -7.21 9.68
N ARG A 69 -12.53 -8.50 10.04
CA ARG A 69 -12.77 -9.60 9.12
C ARG A 69 -14.18 -9.56 8.53
N GLU A 70 -15.18 -9.25 9.35
CA GLU A 70 -16.55 -9.04 8.88
C GLU A 70 -16.63 -7.89 7.86
N ARG A 71 -16.05 -6.74 8.17
CA ARG A 71 -16.02 -5.59 7.25
C ARG A 71 -15.23 -5.89 5.98
N TRP A 72 -14.15 -6.66 6.09
CA TRP A 72 -13.37 -7.10 4.95
C TRP A 72 -14.18 -7.98 4.00
N ASN A 73 -14.92 -8.95 4.54
CA ASN A 73 -15.79 -9.83 3.77
C ASN A 73 -16.96 -9.07 3.12
N ASN A 74 -17.45 -8.00 3.76
CA ASN A 74 -18.43 -7.09 3.20
C ASN A 74 -17.85 -6.12 2.14
N GLY A 75 -16.60 -6.32 1.70
CA GLY A 75 -15.96 -5.54 0.64
C GLY A 75 -15.32 -4.23 1.07
N CYS A 76 -15.33 -3.89 2.37
CA CYS A 76 -14.69 -2.67 2.88
C CYS A 76 -13.17 -2.88 3.00
N THR A 77 -12.42 -2.69 1.91
CA THR A 77 -10.96 -2.84 1.86
C THR A 77 -10.19 -1.54 2.14
N ASN A 78 -10.89 -0.42 2.38
CA ASN A 78 -10.27 0.88 2.64
C ASN A 78 -9.81 1.01 4.11
N ALA A 79 -8.49 1.03 4.32
CA ALA A 79 -7.91 1.14 5.65
C ALA A 79 -8.25 2.47 6.37
N GLN A 80 -8.48 3.58 5.65
CA GLN A 80 -8.91 4.83 6.30
C GLN A 80 -10.34 4.76 6.80
N GLN A 81 -11.22 4.08 6.06
CA GLN A 81 -12.61 3.90 6.46
C GLN A 81 -12.69 3.01 7.71
N LEU A 82 -12.03 1.87 7.69
CA LEU A 82 -11.92 0.97 8.84
C LEU A 82 -11.31 1.68 10.06
N TYR A 83 -10.34 2.59 9.84
CA TYR A 83 -9.76 3.38 10.92
C TYR A 83 -10.74 4.35 11.58
N ARG A 84 -11.57 5.05 10.79
CA ARG A 84 -12.60 5.95 11.32
C ARG A 84 -13.62 5.18 12.14
N GLU A 85 -14.00 3.99 11.68
CA GLU A 85 -14.93 3.11 12.35
C GLU A 85 -14.38 2.56 13.66
N LEU A 86 -13.09 2.21 13.72
CA LEU A 86 -12.41 1.78 14.94
C LEU A 86 -12.15 2.91 15.94
N ARG A 87 -12.09 4.17 15.50
CA ARG A 87 -11.92 5.32 16.38
C ARG A 87 -13.13 5.54 17.30
N VAL A 88 -14.33 5.17 16.85
CA VAL A 88 -15.58 5.24 17.63
C VAL A 88 -15.55 4.30 18.87
N PRO A 89 -15.16 3.02 18.76
CA PRO A 89 -15.03 2.11 19.90
C PRO A 89 -13.74 2.29 20.73
N GLY A 90 -13.02 3.42 20.60
CA GLY A 90 -11.91 3.75 21.51
C GLY A 90 -10.51 3.27 21.07
N HIS A 91 -10.31 2.95 19.79
CA HIS A 91 -8.97 2.61 19.27
C HIS A 91 -8.00 3.81 19.32
N ARG A 92 -6.93 3.69 20.14
CA ARG A 92 -5.84 4.67 20.29
C ARG A 92 -4.67 4.52 19.30
N GLY A 93 -4.67 3.50 18.43
CA GLY A 93 -3.61 3.35 17.41
C GLY A 93 -3.77 4.35 16.27
N GLY A 94 -2.72 4.56 15.48
CA GLY A 94 -2.76 5.41 14.28
C GLY A 94 -3.16 4.66 13.00
N PRO A 95 -3.49 5.34 11.89
CA PRO A 95 -3.92 4.72 10.64
C PRO A 95 -2.81 3.90 9.93
N THR A 96 -1.54 4.15 10.22
CA THR A 96 -0.40 3.37 9.70
C THR A 96 -0.39 1.95 10.26
N PHE A 97 -0.80 1.81 11.52
CA PHE A 97 -0.83 0.52 12.21
C PHE A 97 -1.89 -0.42 11.61
N LEU A 98 -3.10 0.08 11.36
CA LEU A 98 -4.15 -0.67 10.69
C LEU A 98 -3.77 -1.06 9.25
N ARG A 99 -3.06 -0.17 8.53
CA ARG A 99 -2.55 -0.48 7.20
C ARG A 99 -1.57 -1.65 7.22
N GLN A 100 -0.69 -1.70 8.20
CA GLN A 100 0.28 -2.79 8.35
C GLN A 100 -0.38 -4.10 8.77
N TYR A 101 -1.34 -4.05 9.70
CA TYR A 101 -2.11 -5.22 10.13
C TYR A 101 -2.88 -5.86 8.96
N LEU A 102 -3.48 -5.03 8.09
CA LEU A 102 -4.24 -5.49 6.93
C LEU A 102 -3.37 -5.86 5.71
N ARG A 103 -2.03 -5.71 5.77
CA ARG A 103 -1.14 -6.05 4.64
C ARG A 103 -1.27 -7.53 4.22
N PRO A 104 -1.19 -8.52 5.13
CA PRO A 104 -1.32 -9.93 4.75
C PRO A 104 -2.65 -10.25 4.07
N TRP A 105 -3.74 -9.58 4.49
CA TRP A 105 -5.06 -9.78 3.89
C TRP A 105 -5.15 -9.23 2.46
N ARG A 106 -4.33 -8.23 2.11
CA ARG A 106 -4.20 -7.70 0.74
C ARG A 106 -3.32 -8.57 -0.15
N ASP A 107 -2.30 -9.20 0.42
CA ASP A 107 -1.37 -10.02 -0.37
C ASP A 107 -2.04 -11.30 -0.91
N GLY A 108 -3.14 -11.75 -0.29
CA GLY A 108 -3.98 -12.84 -0.79
C GLY A 108 -5.08 -12.43 -1.79
N LEU A 109 -5.29 -11.14 -2.03
CA LEU A 109 -6.26 -10.66 -3.03
C LEU A 109 -5.55 -10.46 -4.37
N PRO A 110 -6.19 -10.80 -5.51
CA PRO A 110 -5.67 -10.42 -6.81
C PRO A 110 -5.49 -8.91 -6.83
N ARG A 111 -4.27 -8.46 -7.10
CA ARG A 111 -3.97 -7.04 -7.25
C ARG A 111 -4.84 -6.53 -8.39
N HIS A 112 -5.82 -5.69 -8.08
CA HIS A 112 -6.50 -4.90 -9.10
C HIS A 112 -5.45 -4.01 -9.75
N GLN A 113 -4.94 -4.45 -10.90
CA GLN A 113 -4.14 -3.58 -11.74
C GLN A 113 -5.10 -2.48 -12.21
N PRO A 114 -4.78 -1.20 -11.96
CA PRO A 114 -5.57 -0.14 -12.53
C PRO A 114 -5.62 -0.35 -14.05
N PRO A 115 -6.77 -0.07 -14.70
CA PRO A 115 -6.83 -0.17 -16.15
C PRO A 115 -5.69 0.65 -16.78
N PRO A 116 -5.12 0.19 -17.90
CA PRO A 116 -4.06 0.93 -18.58
C PRO A 116 -4.54 2.35 -18.84
N ARG A 117 -3.67 3.34 -18.58
CA ARG A 117 -4.01 4.74 -18.80
C ARG A 117 -4.37 4.93 -20.28
N PRO A 118 -5.47 5.63 -20.59
CA PRO A 118 -5.80 5.90 -21.98
C PRO A 118 -4.65 6.68 -22.66
N PRO A 119 -4.43 6.46 -23.96
CA PRO A 119 -3.42 7.17 -24.72
C PRO A 119 -3.73 8.67 -24.76
N SER A 120 -2.69 9.49 -24.88
CA SER A 120 -2.88 10.94 -25.02
C SER A 120 -3.48 11.29 -26.38
N VAL A 121 -4.17 12.44 -26.47
CA VAL A 121 -4.77 12.93 -27.73
C VAL A 121 -3.76 13.00 -28.86
N ARG A 122 -2.55 13.53 -28.60
CA ARG A 122 -1.48 13.60 -29.60
C ARG A 122 -1.04 12.21 -30.08
N ARG A 123 -1.05 11.22 -29.19
CA ARG A 123 -0.65 9.85 -29.51
C ARG A 123 -1.71 9.15 -30.38
N ALA A 124 -2.98 9.28 -29.99
CA ALA A 124 -4.09 8.77 -30.78
C ALA A 124 -4.17 9.43 -32.17
N ALA A 125 -3.99 10.75 -32.25
CA ALA A 125 -3.92 11.47 -33.52
C ALA A 125 -2.72 11.02 -34.37
N GLY A 126 -1.58 10.75 -33.75
CA GLY A 126 -0.40 10.21 -34.42
C GLY A 126 -0.65 8.83 -35.05
N TRP A 127 -1.43 7.97 -34.41
CA TRP A 127 -1.83 6.68 -34.98
C TRP A 127 -2.82 6.83 -36.14
N LEU A 128 -3.81 7.72 -36.01
CA LEU A 128 -4.80 7.99 -37.05
C LEU A 128 -4.18 8.57 -38.34
N LEU A 129 -3.10 9.32 -38.21
CA LEU A 129 -2.42 10.00 -39.31
C LEU A 129 -1.27 9.19 -39.91
N ARG A 130 -0.93 8.03 -39.34
CA ARG A 130 0.21 7.20 -39.76
C ARG A 130 -0.25 5.98 -40.55
N ASP A 131 0.60 5.51 -41.46
CA ASP A 131 0.34 4.29 -42.23
C ASP A 131 0.10 3.07 -41.30
N PRO A 132 -1.06 2.38 -41.39
CA PRO A 132 -1.40 1.23 -40.56
C PRO A 132 -0.43 0.05 -40.66
N ALA A 133 0.41 -0.02 -41.70
CA ALA A 133 1.46 -1.05 -41.82
C ALA A 133 2.64 -0.83 -40.85
N GLY A 134 2.79 0.36 -40.29
CA GLY A 134 3.88 0.73 -39.39
C GLY A 134 3.53 0.76 -37.89
N LEU A 135 2.30 0.42 -37.51
CA LEU A 135 1.87 0.35 -36.11
C LEU A 135 2.19 -1.02 -35.51
N ASP A 136 2.62 -1.04 -34.24
CA ASP A 136 2.76 -2.29 -33.52
C ASP A 136 1.39 -2.90 -33.14
N ASN A 137 1.40 -4.18 -32.73
CA ASN A 137 0.16 -4.91 -32.42
C ASN A 137 -0.62 -4.33 -31.22
N ASP A 138 0.05 -3.65 -30.29
CA ASP A 138 -0.60 -3.04 -29.12
C ASP A 138 -1.23 -1.69 -29.50
N GLU A 139 -0.52 -0.88 -30.29
CA GLU A 139 -1.02 0.37 -30.85
C GLU A 139 -2.24 0.14 -31.75
N ARG A 140 -2.20 -0.90 -32.58
CA ARG A 140 -3.32 -1.27 -33.44
C ARG A 140 -4.56 -1.69 -32.64
N ARG A 141 -4.37 -2.50 -31.60
CA ARG A 141 -5.46 -2.86 -30.66
C ARG A 141 -6.04 -1.65 -29.93
N GLN A 142 -5.20 -0.70 -29.52
CA GLN A 142 -5.66 0.52 -28.87
C GLN A 142 -6.40 1.46 -29.83
N LEU A 143 -5.97 1.55 -31.08
CA LEU A 143 -6.64 2.33 -32.12
C LEU A 143 -8.02 1.73 -32.48
N ASP A 144 -8.10 0.40 -32.60
CA ASP A 144 -9.36 -0.30 -32.85
C ASP A 144 -10.36 -0.07 -31.72
N ALA A 145 -9.91 -0.17 -30.46
CA ALA A 145 -10.74 0.09 -29.29
C ALA A 145 -11.24 1.56 -29.25
N LEU A 146 -10.40 2.53 -29.61
CA LEU A 146 -10.80 3.94 -29.71
C LEU A 146 -11.84 4.16 -30.81
N THR A 147 -11.64 3.55 -31.98
CA THR A 147 -12.54 3.70 -33.13
C THR A 147 -13.89 3.05 -32.86
N ALA A 148 -13.90 1.88 -32.21
CA ALA A 148 -15.12 1.18 -31.81
C ALA A 148 -15.93 1.96 -30.75
N SER A 149 -15.27 2.81 -29.96
CA SER A 149 -15.92 3.68 -28.97
C SER A 149 -16.50 4.97 -29.56
N CYS A 150 -16.24 5.28 -30.84
CA CYS A 150 -16.76 6.46 -31.49
C CYS A 150 -18.23 6.24 -31.90
N PRO A 151 -19.19 7.03 -31.37
CA PRO A 151 -20.59 6.89 -31.75
C PRO A 151 -20.78 7.25 -33.24
N PRO A 152 -21.74 6.63 -33.95
CA PRO A 152 -22.07 7.04 -35.30
C PRO A 152 -22.51 8.50 -35.31
N TRP A 153 -21.98 9.27 -36.26
CA TRP A 153 -22.37 10.67 -36.46
C TRP A 153 -23.90 10.75 -36.62
N PRO A 154 -24.60 11.62 -35.87
CA PRO A 154 -26.04 11.78 -36.03
C PRO A 154 -26.33 12.33 -37.43
N PRO A 155 -27.30 11.77 -38.19
CA PRO A 155 -27.61 12.28 -39.52
C PRO A 155 -27.94 13.78 -39.43
N PHE A 156 -27.28 14.59 -40.26
CA PHE A 156 -27.61 16.01 -40.38
C PHE A 156 -29.08 16.10 -40.78
N ALA A 157 -29.88 16.78 -39.98
CA ALA A 157 -31.26 17.07 -40.34
C ALA A 157 -31.23 17.91 -41.62
N THR A 158 -31.63 17.30 -42.74
CA THR A 158 -31.96 18.05 -43.95
C THR A 158 -33.07 19.02 -43.57
N THR A 159 -32.72 20.30 -43.42
CA THR A 159 -33.70 21.37 -43.34
C THR A 159 -34.52 21.28 -44.63
N SER A 160 -35.73 20.73 -44.51
CA SER A 160 -36.70 20.75 -45.60
C SER A 160 -36.97 22.19 -45.96
N ALA A 161 -36.95 22.43 -47.27
CA ALA A 161 -37.21 23.67 -47.96
C ALA A 161 -38.30 24.52 -47.27
N ILE A 162 -37.95 25.78 -47.02
CA ILE A 162 -38.91 26.87 -46.90
C ILE A 162 -39.69 26.91 -48.21
N SER A 163 -40.96 26.54 -48.16
CA SER A 163 -41.90 26.67 -49.27
C SER A 163 -42.43 28.10 -49.29
N PRO A 164 -42.27 28.89 -50.36
CA PRO A 164 -43.02 30.11 -50.56
C PRO A 164 -44.29 29.79 -51.38
N GLY A 165 -45.45 30.26 -50.93
CA GLY A 165 -46.72 30.18 -51.67
C GLY A 165 -47.90 29.87 -50.79
#